data_AF-A0A4U0RTJ6-F1
#
_entry.id   AF-A0A4U0RTJ6-F1
#
_cell.length_a   1.000
_cell.length_b   1.000
_cell.length_c   1.000
_cell.angle_alpha   90.00
_cell.angle_beta   90.00
_cell.angle_gamma   90.00
#
_symmetry.space_group_name_H-M   'P 1'
#
loop_
_entity.id
_entity.type
_entity.pdbx_description
1 polymer ?
#
loop_
_entity_poly.entity_id
_entity_poly.type
_entity_poly.pdbx_seq_one_letter_code
_entity_poly.pdbx_strand_id
1 'polypeptide(L)'
;MPSFAGDPRHERLVAVLVPLLRRSCPPGGGGFGGSYELRLAVDEAEELGGVDLIRSAMRKAARSLGWSRLQTFGGSYPQAALAGVVDQREIPEEFAAAVEEYRMAWMRASAEVVSQTIQDGKRRSVPGSVLVTAQEFRAAYAESLPG
;
A
#
# COMPACT_ATOMS: atom_id res chain seq x y z
N MET A 1 -6.47 8.70 -16.73
CA MET A 1 -5.19 8.79 -16.00
C MET A 1 -4.08 8.98 -17.00
N PRO A 2 -3.06 9.80 -16.70
CA PRO A 2 -1.88 9.94 -17.54
C PRO A 2 -1.22 8.58 -17.81
N SER A 3 -0.64 8.42 -19.00
CA SER A 3 0.13 7.23 -19.38
C SER A 3 1.58 7.40 -18.94
N PHE A 4 2.11 6.43 -18.19
CA PHE A 4 3.49 6.39 -17.71
C PHE A 4 4.28 5.23 -18.36
N ALA A 5 3.86 4.81 -19.54
CA ALA A 5 4.54 3.76 -20.28
C ALA A 5 5.97 4.20 -20.63
N GLY A 6 6.97 3.37 -20.29
CA GLY A 6 8.39 3.66 -20.53
C GLY A 6 9.05 4.61 -19.54
N ASP A 7 8.35 5.10 -18.50
CA ASP A 7 9.02 5.82 -17.40
C ASP A 7 9.77 4.81 -16.51
N PRO A 8 11.11 4.88 -16.41
CA PRO A 8 11.90 3.94 -15.62
C PRO A 8 11.55 3.98 -14.12
N ARG A 9 11.08 5.12 -13.60
CA ARG A 9 10.62 5.24 -12.22
C ARG A 9 9.36 4.42 -12.00
N HIS A 10 8.44 4.46 -12.95
CA HIS A 10 7.19 3.69 -12.89
C HIS A 10 7.48 2.18 -12.93
N GLU A 11 8.39 1.73 -13.79
CA GLU A 11 8.77 0.31 -13.86
C GLU A 11 9.45 -0.18 -12.58
N ARG A 12 10.37 0.62 -12.02
CA ARG A 12 10.99 0.33 -10.72
C ARG A 12 9.97 0.26 -9.61
N LEU A 13 9.06 1.24 -9.52
CA LEU A 13 8.00 1.24 -8.51
C LEU A 13 7.11 0.01 -8.63
N VAL A 14 6.76 -0.42 -9.83
CA VAL A 14 5.98 -1.65 -10.04
C VAL A 14 6.75 -2.86 -9.49
N ALA A 15 8.02 -3.01 -9.82
CA ALA A 15 8.84 -4.12 -9.33
C ALA A 15 8.94 -4.15 -7.80
N VAL A 16 9.11 -2.98 -7.17
CA VAL A 16 9.14 -2.82 -5.71
C VAL A 16 7.78 -3.14 -5.09
N LEU A 17 6.67 -2.69 -5.68
CA LEU A 17 5.33 -2.81 -5.11
C LEU A 17 4.75 -4.22 -5.19
N VAL A 18 5.09 -5.01 -6.21
CA VAL A 18 4.56 -6.40 -6.38
C VAL A 18 4.75 -7.27 -5.13
N PRO A 19 5.96 -7.43 -4.56
CA PRO A 19 6.14 -8.22 -3.35
C PRO A 19 5.44 -7.59 -2.13
N LEU A 20 5.40 -6.26 -2.01
CA LEU A 20 4.74 -5.56 -0.91
C LEU A 20 3.22 -5.83 -0.91
N LEU A 21 2.58 -5.71 -2.08
CA LEU A 21 1.16 -5.99 -2.28
C LEU A 21 0.81 -7.46 -2.08
N ARG A 22 1.70 -8.38 -2.44
CA ARG A 22 1.47 -9.80 -2.19
C ARG A 22 1.45 -10.10 -0.69
N ARG A 23 2.34 -9.46 0.10
CA ARG A 23 2.39 -9.62 1.56
C ARG A 23 1.22 -8.95 2.27
N SER A 24 0.59 -7.94 1.66
CA SER A 24 -0.57 -7.28 2.23
C SER A 24 -1.87 -8.09 2.08
N CYS A 25 -1.83 -9.23 1.37
CA CYS A 25 -2.95 -10.16 1.32
C CYS A 25 -3.06 -10.96 2.63
N PRO A 26 -4.27 -11.12 3.20
CA PRO A 26 -4.56 -12.02 4.31
C PRO A 26 -3.91 -13.41 4.13
N PRO A 27 -3.15 -13.91 5.12
CA PRO A 27 -2.72 -15.31 5.14
C PRO A 27 -3.93 -16.25 5.07
N GLY A 28 -3.87 -17.25 4.20
CA GLY A 28 -5.00 -18.15 3.95
C GLY A 28 -6.12 -17.57 3.09
N GLY A 29 -6.06 -16.29 2.70
CA GLY A 29 -7.08 -15.62 1.90
C GLY A 29 -6.96 -15.84 0.38
N GLY A 30 -6.18 -16.81 -0.08
CA GLY A 30 -6.03 -17.12 -1.52
C GLY A 30 -5.47 -15.97 -2.39
N GLY A 31 -4.88 -14.95 -1.78
CA GLY A 31 -4.46 -13.72 -2.46
C GLY A 31 -5.56 -12.68 -2.68
N PHE A 32 -6.73 -12.83 -2.02
CA PHE A 32 -7.83 -11.88 -2.01
C PHE A 32 -7.80 -10.96 -0.79
N GLY A 33 -8.45 -9.80 -0.90
CA GLY A 33 -8.71 -8.91 0.23
C GLY A 33 -7.53 -8.08 0.68
N GLY A 34 -6.46 -8.03 -0.12
CA GLY A 34 -5.30 -7.19 0.15
C GLY A 34 -5.59 -5.69 -0.04
N SER A 35 -4.90 -4.87 0.75
CA SER A 35 -4.87 -3.42 0.60
C SER A 35 -3.49 -2.88 0.93
N TYR A 36 -3.13 -1.74 0.33
CA TYR A 36 -1.83 -1.11 0.59
C TYR A 36 -1.94 0.39 0.47
N GLU A 37 -1.39 1.09 1.45
CA GLU A 37 -1.43 2.55 1.56
C GLU A 37 -0.02 3.08 1.84
N LEU A 38 0.43 4.02 1.02
CA LEU A 38 1.64 4.80 1.23
C LEU A 38 1.30 6.22 1.59
N ARG A 39 1.88 6.68 2.70
CA ARG A 39 1.92 8.10 3.05
C ARG A 39 3.37 8.55 3.11
N LEU A 40 3.71 9.43 2.19
CA LEU A 40 5.07 9.94 1.98
C LEU A 40 5.10 11.43 2.31
N ALA A 41 6.31 11.95 2.51
CA ALA A 41 6.53 13.39 2.45
C ALA A 41 6.25 13.88 1.01
N VAL A 42 5.88 15.16 0.86
CA VAL A 42 5.46 15.69 -0.46
C VAL A 42 6.64 15.70 -1.42
N ASP A 43 7.80 16.16 -0.96
CA ASP A 43 9.08 16.13 -1.67
C ASP A 43 9.47 14.71 -2.10
N GLU A 44 9.38 13.74 -1.19
CA GLU A 44 9.64 12.32 -1.49
C GLU A 44 8.72 11.80 -2.60
N ALA A 45 7.43 12.15 -2.58
CA ALA A 45 6.51 11.74 -3.63
C ALA A 45 6.82 12.41 -4.98
N GLU A 46 7.26 13.67 -4.99
CA GLU A 46 7.68 14.37 -6.21
C GLU A 46 8.95 13.76 -6.81
N GLU A 47 9.94 13.35 -6.00
CA GLU A 47 11.14 12.64 -6.44
C GLU A 47 10.79 11.31 -7.14
N LEU A 48 9.77 10.62 -6.64
CA LEU A 48 9.23 9.39 -7.24
C LEU A 48 8.39 9.65 -8.51
N GLY A 49 8.19 10.90 -8.92
CA GLY A 49 7.44 11.32 -10.10
C GLY A 49 5.96 11.64 -9.84
N GLY A 50 5.61 11.91 -8.58
CA GLY A 50 4.31 12.40 -8.15
C GLY A 50 3.31 11.29 -7.80
N VAL A 51 2.26 11.69 -7.07
CA VAL A 51 1.21 10.79 -6.57
C VAL A 51 0.52 10.00 -7.69
N ASP A 52 0.29 10.62 -8.84
CA ASP A 52 -0.38 9.95 -9.96
C ASP A 52 0.46 8.82 -10.57
N LEU A 53 1.79 8.99 -10.62
CA LEU A 53 2.71 7.96 -11.08
C LEU A 53 2.74 6.80 -10.08
N ILE A 54 2.83 7.09 -8.78
CA ILE A 54 2.80 6.09 -7.71
C ILE A 54 1.48 5.30 -7.77
N ARG A 55 0.34 5.97 -7.90
CA ARG A 55 -0.98 5.31 -8.03
C ARG A 55 -1.08 4.45 -9.29
N SER A 56 -0.48 4.89 -10.39
CA SER A 56 -0.39 4.09 -11.62
C SER A 56 0.45 2.82 -11.39
N ALA A 57 1.59 2.95 -10.73
CA ALA A 57 2.46 1.81 -10.42
C ALA A 57 1.76 0.80 -9.49
N MET A 58 1.08 1.28 -8.43
CA MET A 58 0.26 0.43 -7.55
C MET A 58 -0.80 -0.33 -8.33
N ARG A 59 -1.50 0.35 -9.25
CA ARG A 59 -2.48 -0.32 -10.11
C ARG A 59 -1.83 -1.40 -10.95
N LYS A 60 -0.74 -1.10 -11.67
CA LYS A 60 -0.08 -2.08 -12.55
C LYS A 60 0.45 -3.28 -11.74
N ALA A 61 1.03 -3.04 -10.57
CA ALA A 61 1.50 -4.09 -9.67
C ALA A 61 0.34 -4.97 -9.18
N ALA A 62 -0.77 -4.40 -8.70
CA ALA A 62 -1.95 -5.15 -8.29
C ALA A 62 -2.57 -5.96 -9.45
N ARG A 63 -2.64 -5.38 -10.66
CA ARG A 63 -3.09 -6.10 -11.86
C ARG A 63 -2.22 -7.31 -12.17
N SER A 64 -0.90 -7.20 -12.00
CA SER A 64 0.04 -8.32 -12.19
C SER A 64 -0.17 -9.47 -11.19
N LEU A 65 -0.79 -9.18 -10.03
CA LEU A 65 -1.20 -10.16 -9.02
C LEU A 65 -2.59 -10.75 -9.27
N GLY A 66 -3.24 -10.41 -10.40
CA GLY A 66 -4.56 -10.93 -10.75
C GLY A 66 -5.73 -10.17 -10.11
N TRP A 67 -5.51 -8.97 -9.55
CA TRP A 67 -6.59 -8.15 -9.02
C TRP A 67 -7.44 -7.58 -10.17
N SER A 68 -8.44 -8.34 -10.61
CA SER A 68 -9.34 -8.00 -11.72
C SER A 68 -10.32 -6.87 -11.37
N ARG A 69 -10.61 -6.67 -10.09
CA ARG A 69 -11.38 -5.53 -9.57
C ARG A 69 -10.61 -4.88 -8.45
N LEU A 70 -10.27 -3.60 -8.60
CA LEU A 70 -9.49 -2.84 -7.62
C LEU A 70 -9.90 -1.37 -7.62
N GLN A 71 -9.61 -0.68 -6.54
CA GLN A 71 -9.74 0.78 -6.43
C GLN A 71 -8.42 1.39 -6.00
N THR A 72 -8.03 2.48 -6.65
CA THR A 72 -6.88 3.30 -6.25
C THR A 72 -7.33 4.65 -5.75
N PHE A 73 -6.81 5.12 -4.62
CA PHE A 73 -7.15 6.40 -4.00
C PHE A 73 -5.88 7.19 -3.63
N GLY A 74 -6.06 8.40 -3.12
CA GLY A 74 -4.96 9.26 -2.70
C GLY A 74 -4.83 10.56 -3.50
N GLY A 75 -3.99 11.45 -2.98
CA GLY A 75 -3.76 12.80 -3.47
C GLY A 75 -2.57 13.44 -2.76
N SER A 76 -2.11 14.59 -3.28
CA SER A 76 -1.11 15.42 -2.62
C SER A 76 -1.80 16.44 -1.72
N TYR A 77 -1.37 16.54 -0.47
CA TYR A 77 -1.87 17.47 0.54
C TYR A 77 -0.69 18.27 1.12
N PRO A 78 -0.92 19.46 1.71
CA PRO A 78 0.17 20.33 2.18
C PRO A 78 1.18 19.69 3.15
N GLN A 79 0.79 18.63 3.86
CA GLN A 79 1.62 17.95 4.86
C GLN A 79 2.00 16.51 4.49
N ALA A 80 1.45 15.95 3.41
CA ALA A 80 1.68 14.56 3.02
C ALA A 80 1.16 14.26 1.61
N ALA A 81 1.84 13.35 0.94
CA ALA A 81 1.34 12.69 -0.26
C ALA A 81 0.78 11.32 0.12
N LEU A 82 -0.44 11.01 -0.33
CA LEU A 82 -1.12 9.74 -0.07
C LEU A 82 -1.36 8.99 -1.38
N ALA A 83 -1.08 7.70 -1.42
CA ALA A 83 -1.46 6.80 -2.50
C ALA A 83 -1.86 5.44 -1.93
N GLY A 84 -2.96 4.87 -2.41
CA GLY A 84 -3.37 3.54 -1.96
C GLY A 84 -4.10 2.74 -3.01
N VAL A 85 -4.15 1.42 -2.80
CA VAL A 85 -4.86 0.44 -3.63
C VAL A 85 -5.56 -0.60 -2.76
N VAL A 86 -6.76 -0.99 -3.16
CA VAL A 86 -7.59 -2.00 -2.46
C VAL A 86 -8.09 -3.01 -3.47
N ASP A 87 -7.96 -4.30 -3.14
CA ASP A 87 -8.62 -5.39 -3.86
C ASP A 87 -10.13 -5.34 -3.60
N GLN A 88 -10.90 -5.26 -4.67
CA GLN A 88 -12.36 -5.20 -4.65
C GLN A 88 -13.00 -6.44 -5.29
N ARG A 89 -12.21 -7.48 -5.57
CA ARG A 89 -12.77 -8.76 -6.01
C ARG A 89 -13.70 -9.31 -4.92
N GLU A 90 -14.76 -9.97 -5.37
CA GLU A 90 -15.58 -10.79 -4.48
C GLU A 90 -14.71 -11.91 -3.92
N ILE A 91 -14.81 -12.13 -2.61
CA ILE A 91 -14.00 -13.12 -1.91
C ILE A 91 -14.75 -14.45 -1.98
N PRO A 92 -14.15 -15.51 -2.56
CA PRO A 92 -14.73 -16.85 -2.53
C PRO A 92 -15.01 -17.31 -1.10
N GLU A 93 -16.10 -18.04 -0.90
CA GLU A 93 -16.56 -18.49 0.43
C GLU A 93 -15.47 -19.25 1.19
N GLU A 94 -14.68 -20.07 0.50
CA GLU A 94 -13.54 -20.83 1.05
C GLU A 94 -12.46 -19.94 1.68
N PHE A 95 -12.35 -18.67 1.28
CA PHE A 95 -11.39 -17.70 1.81
C PHE A 95 -12.01 -16.65 2.73
N ALA A 96 -13.34 -16.55 2.77
CA ALA A 96 -14.05 -15.47 3.45
C ALA A 96 -13.68 -15.35 4.93
N ALA A 97 -13.64 -16.48 5.65
CA ALA A 97 -13.29 -16.50 7.07
C ALA A 97 -11.89 -15.94 7.34
N ALA A 98 -10.88 -16.35 6.56
CA ALA A 98 -9.51 -15.89 6.72
C ALA A 98 -9.37 -14.39 6.42
N VAL A 99 -10.05 -13.90 5.38
CA VAL A 99 -10.03 -12.48 5.02
C VAL A 99 -10.71 -11.62 6.09
N GLU A 100 -11.86 -12.06 6.61
CA GLU A 100 -12.58 -11.31 7.64
C GLU A 100 -11.84 -11.32 8.98
N GLU A 101 -11.24 -12.44 9.38
CA GLU A 101 -10.39 -12.50 10.57
C GLU A 101 -9.21 -11.53 10.47
N TYR A 102 -8.52 -11.50 9.32
CA TYR A 102 -7.43 -10.58 9.07
C TYR A 102 -7.88 -9.12 9.12
N ARG A 103 -9.02 -8.78 8.49
CA ARG A 103 -9.61 -7.43 8.53
C ARG A 103 -9.94 -6.99 9.95
N MET A 104 -10.55 -7.88 10.74
CA MET A 104 -10.88 -7.60 12.13
C MET A 104 -9.63 -7.43 13.00
N ALA A 105 -8.59 -8.24 12.77
CA ALA A 105 -7.32 -8.11 13.47
C ALA A 105 -6.63 -6.77 13.13
N TRP A 106 -6.59 -6.41 11.85
CA TRP A 106 -6.03 -5.15 11.38
C TRP A 106 -6.80 -3.93 11.91
N MET A 107 -8.14 -3.99 11.93
CA MET A 107 -8.98 -2.93 12.49
C MET A 107 -8.74 -2.73 13.98
N ARG A 108 -8.63 -3.84 14.75
CA ARG A 108 -8.29 -3.78 16.18
C ARG A 108 -6.92 -3.17 16.42
N ALA A 109 -5.90 -3.61 15.69
CA ALA A 109 -4.55 -3.06 15.79
C ALA A 109 -4.52 -1.56 15.43
N SER A 110 -5.24 -1.16 14.39
CA SER A 110 -5.34 0.24 13.98
C SER A 110 -6.05 1.11 15.03
N ALA A 111 -7.14 0.62 15.62
CA ALA A 111 -7.86 1.31 16.69
C ALA A 111 -7.00 1.47 17.95
N GLU A 112 -6.23 0.45 18.31
CA GLU A 112 -5.30 0.50 19.44
C GLU A 112 -4.24 1.60 19.24
N VAL A 113 -3.64 1.69 18.05
CA VAL A 113 -2.65 2.73 17.71
C VAL A 113 -3.24 4.13 17.81
N VAL A 114 -4.44 4.32 17.26
CA VAL A 114 -5.13 5.61 17.29
C VAL A 114 -5.43 5.99 18.74
N SER A 115 -5.95 5.06 19.53
CA SER A 115 -6.24 5.27 20.96
C SER A 115 -4.97 5.66 21.73
N GLN A 116 -3.89 4.91 21.57
CA GLN A 116 -2.61 5.20 22.22
C GLN A 116 -2.02 6.55 21.77
N THR A 117 -2.13 6.88 20.48
CA THR A 117 -1.67 8.18 19.95
C THR A 117 -2.48 9.35 20.52
N ILE A 118 -3.79 9.18 20.72
CA ILE A 118 -4.64 10.19 21.36
C ILE A 118 -4.25 10.34 22.84
N GLN A 119 -3.93 9.25 23.52
CA GLN A 119 -3.60 9.25 24.95
C GLN A 119 -2.28 9.96 25.28
N ASP A 120 -1.26 9.85 24.43
CA ASP A 120 0.08 10.36 24.76
C ASP A 120 0.70 11.31 23.72
N GLY A 121 0.00 11.59 22.61
CA GLY A 121 0.46 12.48 21.55
C GLY A 121 1.62 11.94 20.71
N LYS A 122 2.09 10.71 20.93
CA LYS A 122 3.24 10.12 20.24
C LYS A 122 2.78 9.20 19.11
N ARG A 123 3.14 9.55 17.88
CA ARG A 123 2.93 8.69 16.70
C ARG A 123 3.76 7.41 16.85
N ARG A 124 3.11 6.25 16.76
CA ARG A 124 3.78 4.93 16.85
C ARG A 124 3.83 4.22 15.50
N SER A 125 4.90 3.46 15.30
CA SER A 125 5.08 2.52 14.19
C SER A 125 4.73 1.11 14.66
N VAL A 126 3.51 0.65 14.39
CA VAL A 126 3.14 -0.77 14.57
C VAL A 126 3.08 -1.48 13.22
N PRO A 127 3.25 -2.81 13.16
CA PRO A 127 3.03 -3.59 11.94
C PRO A 127 1.66 -3.29 11.32
N GLY A 128 1.63 -2.96 10.04
CA GLY A 128 0.41 -2.57 9.32
C GLY A 128 -0.03 -1.12 9.52
N SER A 129 0.68 -0.33 10.35
CA SER A 129 0.52 1.13 10.36
C SER A 129 1.15 1.75 9.12
N VAL A 130 0.58 2.87 8.68
CA VAL A 130 1.05 3.64 7.53
C VAL A 130 2.54 4.01 7.62
N LEU A 131 3.07 4.18 8.85
CA LEU A 131 4.48 4.44 9.10
C LEU A 131 5.39 3.25 8.78
N VAL A 132 5.00 2.04 9.21
CA VAL A 132 5.76 0.82 8.91
C VAL A 132 5.67 0.50 7.42
N THR A 133 4.50 0.67 6.82
CA THR A 133 4.32 0.50 5.37
C THR A 133 5.24 1.41 4.55
N ALA A 134 5.37 2.69 4.96
CA ALA A 134 6.29 3.62 4.31
C ALA A 134 7.77 3.24 4.53
N GLN A 135 8.16 2.73 5.69
CA GLN A 135 9.53 2.26 5.95
C GLN A 135 9.89 1.03 5.11
N GLU A 136 9.00 0.03 5.05
CA GLU A 136 9.20 -1.16 4.21
C GLU A 136 9.34 -0.78 2.73
N PHE A 137 8.51 0.17 2.27
CA PHE A 137 8.61 0.69 0.92
C PHE A 137 9.96 1.37 0.67
N ARG A 138 10.42 2.25 1.56
CA ARG A 138 11.71 2.94 1.41
C ARG A 138 12.88 1.96 1.37
N ALA A 139 12.88 0.95 2.25
CA ALA A 139 13.91 -0.09 2.26
C ALA A 139 13.94 -0.85 0.93
N ALA A 140 12.78 -1.36 0.49
CA ALA A 140 12.66 -2.09 -0.77
C ALA A 140 13.01 -1.21 -1.99
N TYR A 141 12.68 0.09 -1.95
CA TYR A 141 13.01 1.01 -3.02
C TYR A 141 14.52 1.31 -3.07
N ALA A 142 15.16 1.51 -1.91
CA ALA A 142 16.61 1.73 -1.83
C ALA A 142 17.42 0.53 -2.34
N GLU A 143 16.99 -0.70 -1.99
CA GLU A 143 17.61 -1.94 -2.50
C GLU A 143 17.47 -2.11 -4.02
N SER A 144 16.49 -1.43 -4.64
CA SER A 144 16.28 -1.47 -6.09
C SER A 144 17.12 -0.44 -6.88
N LEU A 145 17.87 0.42 -6.19
CA LEU A 145 18.77 1.38 -6.82
C LEU A 145 20.09 0.68 -7.22
N PRO A 146 20.63 0.94 -8.43
CA PRO A 146 21.97 0.50 -8.76
C PRO A 146 22.98 1.19 -7.84
N GLY A 147 23.90 0.40 -7.27
CA GLY A 147 25.01 0.89 -6.43
C GLY A 147 26.14 1.53 -7.22
#